data_AF-A0A9I9EHC7-F1
#
_entry.id   AF-A0A9I9EHC7-F1
#
_cell.length_a   1.000
_cell.length_b   1.000
_cell.length_c   1.000
_cell.angle_alpha   90.00
_cell.angle_beta   90.00
_cell.angle_gamma   90.00
#
_symmetry.space_group_name_H-M   'P 1'
#
loop_
_entity.id
_entity.type
_entity.pdbx_description
1 polymer ?
#
loop_
_entity_poly.entity_id
_entity_poly.type
_entity_poly.pdbx_seq_one_letter_code
_entity_poly.pdbx_strand_id
1 'polypeptide(L)'
;MQGMGKGQAWVNGQSIGRFWPSFIAGNDSCSATCDYRGAYNPTKCVGNCGNPSQRWYHVPRSFLSSNTNTLILFEEIGGNPQHVSVQTITIGTICANANEGSTLELSCQGGHVISEIQFASYGNPEGKCGSFKQGSWDVKNSALFVEKACIGMESCSIDVSAKSFGLGNATNLSARLAVQALCAQN
;
A
#
# COMPACT_ATOMS: atom_id res chain seq x y z
N MET A 1 4.65 9.94 -14.90
CA MET A 1 5.04 11.14 -15.68
C MET A 1 5.88 12.10 -14.84
N GLN A 2 6.91 11.62 -14.16
CA GLN A 2 7.74 12.49 -13.32
C GLN A 2 8.64 13.36 -14.20
N GLY A 3 8.86 14.61 -13.82
CA GLY A 3 9.63 15.57 -14.63
C GLY A 3 8.86 16.25 -15.76
N MET A 4 7.62 15.82 -16.03
CA MET A 4 6.71 16.49 -16.97
C MET A 4 5.95 17.62 -16.27
N GLY A 5 5.29 18.48 -17.05
CA GLY A 5 4.51 19.62 -16.58
C GLY A 5 3.00 19.34 -16.61
N LYS A 6 2.39 19.53 -17.78
CA LYS A 6 0.95 19.38 -18.05
C LYS A 6 0.75 18.99 -19.50
N GLY A 7 -0.22 18.14 -19.79
CA GLY A 7 -0.49 17.80 -21.17
C GLY A 7 -1.40 16.59 -21.34
N GLN A 8 -1.17 15.85 -22.42
CA GLN A 8 -1.95 14.68 -22.80
C GLN A 8 -1.03 13.55 -23.24
N ALA A 9 -1.46 12.31 -23.01
CA ALA A 9 -0.67 11.14 -23.35
C ALA A 9 -1.49 10.08 -24.10
N TRP A 10 -0.80 9.32 -24.95
CA TRP A 10 -1.36 8.21 -25.71
C TRP A 10 -0.40 7.03 -25.71
N VAL A 11 -0.96 5.82 -25.69
CA VAL A 11 -0.24 4.56 -25.84
C VAL A 11 -0.83 3.81 -27.03
N ASN A 12 0.01 3.50 -28.03
CA ASN A 12 -0.40 2.81 -29.26
C ASN A 12 -1.62 3.48 -29.94
N GLY A 13 -1.64 4.81 -29.99
CA GLY A 13 -2.74 5.60 -30.55
C GLY A 13 -3.97 5.77 -29.65
N GLN A 14 -4.03 5.07 -28.51
CA GLN A 14 -5.13 5.15 -27.56
C GLN A 14 -4.84 6.19 -26.47
N SER A 15 -5.77 7.11 -26.23
CA SER A 15 -5.57 8.16 -25.22
C SER A 15 -5.60 7.58 -23.80
N ILE A 16 -4.63 7.95 -22.97
CA ILE A 16 -4.61 7.64 -21.53
C ILE A 16 -4.99 8.86 -20.67
N GLY A 17 -5.49 9.93 -21.32
CA GLY A 17 -6.01 11.13 -20.66
C GLY A 17 -5.00 12.26 -20.51
N ARG A 18 -5.39 13.26 -19.69
CA ARG A 18 -4.56 14.41 -19.35
C ARG A 18 -3.59 14.06 -18.23
N PHE A 19 -2.38 14.61 -18.30
CA PHE A 19 -1.46 14.61 -17.17
C PHE A 19 -1.21 16.02 -16.65
N TRP A 20 -1.04 16.16 -15.33
CA TRP A 20 -0.67 17.42 -14.69
C TRP A 20 0.14 17.22 -13.39
N PRO A 21 1.30 16.56 -13.46
CA PRO A 21 2.14 16.30 -12.29
C PRO A 21 2.75 17.58 -11.67
N SER A 22 2.82 18.71 -12.38
CA SER A 22 3.28 19.97 -11.79
C SER A 22 2.24 20.65 -10.89
N PHE A 23 0.97 20.24 -10.96
CA PHE A 23 -0.06 20.74 -10.07
C PHE A 23 0.02 20.03 -8.71
N ILE A 24 0.54 20.72 -7.71
CA ILE A 24 0.79 20.19 -6.37
C ILE A 24 -0.49 20.24 -5.53
N ALA A 25 -0.78 19.16 -4.82
CA ALA A 25 -1.89 19.10 -3.87
C ALA A 25 -1.65 20.06 -2.70
N GLY A 26 -2.66 20.88 -2.37
CA GLY A 26 -2.59 21.86 -1.28
C GLY A 26 -2.36 21.21 0.09
N ASN A 27 -1.83 21.98 1.05
CA ASN A 27 -1.42 21.45 2.36
C ASN A 27 -2.48 21.58 3.46
N ASP A 28 -3.58 22.29 3.20
CA ASP A 28 -4.44 22.83 4.26
C ASP A 28 -5.38 21.78 4.91
N SER A 29 -5.45 20.56 4.38
CA SER A 29 -6.42 19.53 4.80
C SER A 29 -5.81 18.16 5.12
N CYS A 30 -4.49 17.99 5.01
CA CYS A 30 -3.89 16.72 5.42
C CYS A 30 -3.70 16.67 6.94
N SER A 31 -4.36 15.70 7.55
CA SER A 31 -4.08 15.31 8.94
C SER A 31 -3.04 14.19 8.96
N ALA A 32 -2.17 14.19 9.98
CA ALA A 32 -1.27 13.07 10.25
C ALA A 32 -2.04 11.80 10.69
N THR A 33 -3.28 11.97 11.14
CA THR A 33 -4.14 10.90 11.67
C THR A 33 -5.52 10.94 11.01
N CYS A 34 -6.05 9.76 10.66
CA CYS A 34 -7.41 9.58 10.15
C CYS A 34 -8.11 8.57 11.06
N ASP A 35 -9.13 9.01 11.80
CA ASP A 35 -9.96 8.14 12.63
C ASP A 35 -11.23 7.76 11.85
N TYR A 36 -11.47 6.46 11.70
CA TYR A 36 -12.66 5.95 11.03
C TYR A 36 -13.94 6.28 11.81
N ARG A 37 -13.85 6.45 13.13
CA ARG A 37 -15.01 6.73 14.01
C ARG A 37 -15.54 8.15 13.80
N GLY A 38 -16.83 8.34 14.03
CA GLY A 38 -17.51 9.64 13.90
C GLY A 38 -17.87 10.00 12.45
N ALA A 39 -18.62 11.09 12.28
CA ALA A 39 -19.14 11.52 10.97
C ALA A 39 -18.02 11.71 9.94
N TYR A 40 -18.28 11.31 8.70
CA TYR A 40 -17.38 11.50 7.58
C TYR A 40 -17.60 12.87 6.92
N ASN A 41 -16.51 13.48 6.46
CA ASN A 41 -16.53 14.57 5.50
C ASN A 41 -15.36 14.42 4.51
N PRO A 42 -15.42 15.02 3.31
CA PRO A 42 -14.39 14.83 2.28
C PRO A 42 -12.98 15.28 2.70
N THR A 43 -12.86 16.18 3.69
CA THR A 43 -11.58 16.69 4.19
C THR A 43 -11.01 15.89 5.35
N LYS A 44 -11.73 14.88 5.87
CA LYS A 44 -11.38 14.18 7.12
C LYS A 44 -10.09 13.35 7.01
N CYS A 45 -9.85 12.74 5.86
CA CYS A 45 -8.77 11.77 5.65
C CYS A 45 -8.05 12.03 4.32
N VAL A 46 -7.83 13.29 3.99
CA VAL A 46 -7.06 13.69 2.80
C VAL A 46 -5.59 13.36 3.01
N GLY A 47 -4.96 12.83 1.97
CA GLY A 47 -3.53 12.50 1.94
C GLY A 47 -2.83 13.12 0.74
N ASN A 48 -1.56 12.75 0.54
CA ASN A 48 -0.74 13.18 -0.62
C ASN A 48 -0.51 14.70 -0.72
N CYS A 49 -0.61 15.45 0.37
CA CYS A 49 -0.28 16.89 0.39
C CYS A 49 1.19 17.16 0.06
N GLY A 50 1.47 18.30 -0.56
CA GLY A 50 2.82 18.71 -0.96
C GLY A 50 3.42 17.88 -2.10
N ASN A 51 2.66 16.94 -2.65
CA ASN A 51 3.06 16.09 -3.77
C ASN A 51 2.22 16.44 -5.02
N PRO A 52 2.65 16.01 -6.23
CA PRO A 52 1.80 16.05 -7.41
C PRO A 52 0.41 15.49 -7.11
N SER A 53 -0.64 16.26 -7.44
CA SER A 53 -2.04 15.84 -7.31
C SER A 53 -2.30 14.49 -7.95
N GLN A 54 -1.65 14.23 -9.09
CA GLN A 54 -1.54 12.91 -9.70
C GLN A 54 -0.13 12.68 -10.27
N ARG A 55 0.58 11.69 -9.73
CA ARG A 55 1.92 11.28 -10.22
C ARG A 55 1.86 10.12 -11.21
N TRP A 56 0.93 9.19 -10.97
CA TRP A 56 0.76 7.95 -11.71
C TRP A 56 -0.43 8.06 -12.67
N TYR A 57 -0.21 7.62 -13.91
CA TYR A 57 -1.20 7.68 -14.98
C TYR A 57 -1.40 6.28 -15.50
N HIS A 58 -2.64 5.78 -15.38
CA HIS A 58 -2.95 4.39 -15.63
C HIS A 58 -2.88 4.08 -17.13
N VAL A 59 -2.15 3.01 -17.48
CA VAL A 59 -2.10 2.45 -18.83
C VAL A 59 -2.79 1.08 -18.80
N PRO A 60 -3.99 0.93 -19.39
CA PRO A 60 -4.67 -0.36 -19.45
C PRO A 60 -3.79 -1.40 -20.16
N ARG A 61 -3.71 -2.61 -19.60
CA ARG A 61 -2.92 -3.70 -20.22
C ARG A 61 -3.38 -4.03 -21.64
N SER A 62 -4.66 -3.87 -21.93
CA SER A 62 -5.24 -4.07 -23.27
C SER A 62 -4.77 -3.06 -24.32
N PHE A 63 -4.14 -1.95 -23.91
CA PHE A 63 -3.59 -0.96 -24.84
C PHE A 63 -2.18 -1.36 -25.30
N LEU A 64 -1.56 -2.34 -24.64
CA LEU A 64 -0.19 -2.78 -24.90
C LEU A 64 -0.16 -3.93 -25.91
N SER A 65 0.86 -3.94 -26.76
CA SER A 65 1.24 -5.07 -27.60
C SER A 65 2.31 -5.92 -26.87
N SER A 66 2.42 -7.20 -27.26
CA SER A 66 3.47 -8.10 -26.74
C SER A 66 4.88 -7.71 -27.20
N ASN A 67 4.99 -6.85 -28.20
CA ASN A 67 6.24 -6.45 -28.84
C ASN A 67 6.52 -4.97 -28.54
N THR A 68 6.68 -4.17 -29.58
CA THR A 68 6.95 -2.73 -29.46
C THR A 68 5.68 -1.97 -29.11
N ASN A 69 5.83 -1.00 -28.21
CA ASN A 69 4.78 -0.09 -27.79
C ASN A 69 5.25 1.36 -28.02
N THR A 70 4.34 2.24 -28.43
CA THR A 70 4.64 3.65 -28.66
C THR A 70 3.92 4.50 -27.62
N LEU A 71 4.68 5.30 -26.86
CA LEU A 71 4.17 6.31 -25.95
C LEU A 71 4.35 7.70 -26.58
N ILE A 72 3.25 8.44 -26.73
CA ILE A 72 3.24 9.81 -27.23
C ILE A 72 2.85 10.73 -26.09
N LEU A 73 3.63 11.78 -25.86
CA LEU A 73 3.38 12.81 -24.85
C LEU A 73 3.30 14.17 -25.53
N PHE A 74 2.16 14.83 -25.39
CA PHE A 74 2.03 16.26 -25.70
C PHE A 74 2.24 17.03 -24.41
N GLU A 75 3.26 17.89 -24.35
CA GLU A 75 3.62 18.70 -23.18
C GLU A 75 3.29 20.18 -23.46
N GLU A 76 2.48 20.78 -22.58
CA GLU A 76 1.90 22.12 -22.74
C GLU A 76 2.76 23.20 -22.08
N ILE A 77 3.39 22.91 -20.94
CA ILE A 77 4.04 23.92 -20.10
C ILE A 77 5.55 23.70 -19.91
N GLY A 78 6.06 22.57 -20.41
CA GLY A 78 7.48 22.21 -20.39
C GLY A 78 7.79 21.11 -19.36
N GLY A 79 8.74 20.24 -19.72
CA GLY A 79 9.12 19.09 -18.91
C GLY A 79 10.32 18.35 -19.50
N ASN A 80 10.97 17.51 -18.68
CA ASN A 80 12.05 16.65 -19.12
C ASN A 80 11.54 15.20 -19.29
N PRO A 81 11.45 14.67 -20.52
CA PRO A 81 10.95 13.32 -20.76
C PRO A 81 11.92 12.23 -20.26
N GLN A 82 13.18 12.53 -19.98
CA GLN A 82 14.15 11.55 -19.46
C GLN A 82 13.77 10.98 -18.10
N HIS A 83 12.91 11.67 -17.34
CA HIS A 83 12.42 11.22 -16.04
C HIS A 83 11.09 10.44 -16.12
N VAL A 84 10.54 10.27 -17.32
CA VAL A 84 9.34 9.46 -17.54
C VAL A 84 9.73 7.99 -17.55
N SER A 85 9.07 7.21 -16.70
CA SER A 85 9.22 5.76 -16.64
C SER A 85 7.85 5.08 -16.62
N VAL A 86 7.82 3.86 -17.17
CA VAL A 86 6.69 2.94 -17.03
C VAL A 86 6.94 2.08 -15.79
N GLN A 87 5.91 1.90 -14.97
CA GLN A 87 5.98 1.04 -13.80
C GLN A 87 4.80 0.09 -13.80
N THR A 88 5.09 -1.17 -13.49
CA THR A 88 4.05 -2.14 -13.16
C THR A 88 3.61 -1.91 -11.73
N ILE A 89 2.31 -1.74 -11.49
CA ILE A 89 1.77 -1.87 -10.14
C ILE A 89 1.83 -3.35 -9.81
N THR A 90 2.82 -3.74 -9.00
CA THR A 90 2.73 -4.99 -8.26
C THR A 90 1.79 -4.71 -7.10
N ILE A 91 0.75 -5.54 -6.97
CA ILE A 91 0.07 -5.71 -5.68
C ILE A 91 1.08 -6.50 -4.85
N GLY A 92 2.17 -5.83 -4.46
CA GLY A 92 3.27 -6.45 -3.77
C GLY A 92 2.90 -6.46 -2.32
N THR A 93 2.81 -5.29 -1.70
CA THR A 93 2.72 -5.23 -0.25
C THR A 93 1.28 -5.05 0.23
N ILE A 94 0.75 -6.02 0.97
CA ILE A 94 -0.46 -5.90 1.77
C ILE A 94 -0.10 -5.71 3.24
N CYS A 95 -0.95 -5.02 3.99
CA CYS A 95 -0.76 -4.80 5.41
C CYS A 95 -2.07 -4.95 6.16
N ALA A 96 -1.99 -5.39 7.40
CA ALA A 96 -3.10 -5.36 8.34
C ALA A 96 -2.60 -5.06 9.75
N ASN A 97 -3.47 -4.46 10.56
CA ASN A 97 -3.27 -4.38 12.00
C ASN A 97 -4.58 -4.67 12.73
N ALA A 98 -4.47 -5.25 13.91
CA ALA A 98 -5.61 -5.52 14.77
C ALA A 98 -5.16 -5.51 16.24
N ASN A 99 -6.07 -5.09 17.11
CA ASN A 99 -5.82 -5.05 18.55
C ASN A 99 -6.07 -6.41 19.18
N GLU A 100 -5.58 -6.59 20.41
CA GLU A 100 -5.89 -7.74 21.25
C GLU A 100 -7.39 -8.05 21.30
N GLY A 101 -7.74 -9.33 21.15
CA GLY A 101 -9.12 -9.84 21.16
C GLY A 101 -9.87 -9.65 19.83
N SER A 102 -9.17 -9.28 18.75
CA SER A 102 -9.76 -9.13 17.40
C SER A 102 -9.16 -10.13 16.41
N THR A 103 -9.80 -10.29 15.25
CA THR A 103 -9.25 -11.07 14.13
C THR A 103 -8.55 -10.16 13.13
N LEU A 104 -7.33 -10.51 12.74
CA LEU A 104 -6.60 -9.86 11.66
C LEU A 104 -6.79 -10.65 10.37
N GLU A 105 -7.17 -9.98 9.28
CA GLU A 105 -7.34 -10.61 7.97
C GLU A 105 -6.37 -10.02 6.94
N LEU A 106 -5.77 -10.90 6.14
CA LEU A 106 -4.92 -10.55 4.99
C LEU A 106 -5.47 -11.25 3.75
N SER A 107 -5.48 -10.54 2.63
CA SER A 107 -5.90 -11.10 1.34
C SER A 107 -5.12 -10.47 0.19
N CYS A 108 -4.61 -11.32 -0.67
CA CYS A 108 -4.00 -10.97 -1.94
C CYS A 108 -5.07 -10.94 -3.04
N GLN A 109 -5.01 -9.92 -3.89
CA GLN A 109 -5.98 -9.73 -4.97
C GLN A 109 -5.51 -10.40 -6.27
N GLY A 110 -6.44 -10.84 -7.11
CA GLY A 110 -6.14 -11.32 -8.47
C GLY A 110 -5.43 -12.69 -8.54
N GLY A 111 -5.77 -13.62 -7.63
CA GLY A 111 -5.23 -14.99 -7.62
C GLY A 111 -3.74 -15.08 -7.23
N HIS A 112 -3.21 -14.03 -6.61
CA HIS A 112 -1.88 -14.05 -6.01
C HIS A 112 -1.96 -14.68 -4.62
N VAL A 113 -0.85 -15.27 -4.18
CA VAL A 113 -0.72 -15.82 -2.83
C VAL A 113 0.24 -14.97 -2.01
N ILE A 114 0.10 -15.01 -0.69
CA ILE A 114 1.05 -14.40 0.23
C ILE A 114 2.38 -15.15 0.08
N SER A 115 3.37 -14.50 -0.50
CA SER A 115 4.68 -15.10 -0.81
C SER A 115 5.71 -14.90 0.28
N GLU A 116 5.62 -13.78 1.01
CA GLU A 116 6.60 -13.39 2.02
C GLU A 116 5.93 -12.56 3.12
N ILE A 117 6.36 -12.71 4.37
CA ILE A 117 6.01 -11.77 5.44
C ILE A 117 7.20 -10.84 5.67
N GLN A 118 7.06 -9.58 5.26
CA GLN A 118 8.11 -8.57 5.37
C GLN A 118 8.25 -8.02 6.80
N PHE A 119 7.15 -7.99 7.55
CA PHE A 119 7.13 -7.58 8.95
C PHE A 119 5.95 -8.22 9.67
N ALA A 120 6.16 -8.70 10.89
CA ALA A 120 5.10 -9.12 11.78
C ALA A 120 5.54 -8.95 13.23
N SER A 121 4.75 -8.21 14.01
CA SER A 121 5.03 -7.92 15.42
C SER A 121 3.73 -7.88 16.21
N TYR A 122 3.63 -8.75 17.21
CA TYR A 122 2.60 -8.71 18.23
C TYR A 122 3.19 -8.10 19.51
N GLY A 123 2.69 -6.93 19.88
CA GLY A 123 3.24 -6.12 20.97
C GLY A 123 2.74 -4.70 20.87
N ASN A 124 3.65 -3.73 20.83
CA ASN A 124 3.33 -2.34 20.54
C ASN A 124 4.06 -1.80 19.28
N PRO A 125 3.92 -2.44 18.10
CA PRO A 125 4.58 -1.96 16.89
C PRO A 125 4.24 -0.49 16.63
N GLU A 126 5.13 0.24 16.00
CA GLU A 126 4.99 1.66 15.64
C GLU A 126 5.03 1.83 14.12
N GLY A 127 4.63 3.02 13.65
CA GLY A 127 4.63 3.35 12.22
C GLY A 127 3.35 2.90 11.49
N LYS A 128 3.46 2.87 10.16
CA LYS A 128 2.37 2.59 9.22
C LYS A 128 2.81 1.56 8.17
N CYS A 129 1.87 1.04 7.39
CA CYS A 129 2.16 0.13 6.28
C CYS A 129 3.29 0.67 5.38
N GLY A 130 4.30 -0.15 5.12
CA GLY A 130 5.53 0.21 4.41
C GLY A 130 6.66 0.76 5.29
N SER A 131 6.37 1.11 6.55
CA SER A 131 7.34 1.66 7.50
C SER A 131 7.09 1.18 8.94
N PHE A 132 6.56 -0.03 9.10
CA PHE A 132 6.37 -0.62 10.42
C PHE A 132 7.72 -0.88 11.08
N LYS A 133 7.75 -0.70 12.40
CA LYS A 133 8.91 -0.98 13.25
C LYS A 133 8.45 -1.56 14.57
N GLN A 134 9.30 -2.37 15.18
CA GLN A 134 9.06 -2.86 16.54
C GLN A 134 8.99 -1.67 17.51
N GLY A 135 8.09 -1.76 18.49
CA GLY A 135 7.98 -0.77 19.57
C GLY A 135 8.89 -1.11 20.75
N SER A 136 8.49 -0.65 21.94
CA SER A 136 9.23 -0.92 23.18
C SER A 136 9.15 -2.38 23.64
N TRP A 137 8.17 -3.17 23.18
CA TRP A 137 8.07 -4.59 23.47
C TRP A 137 7.41 -5.36 22.32
N ASP A 138 7.89 -6.59 22.10
CA ASP A 138 7.47 -7.47 21.02
C ASP A 138 7.61 -8.93 21.43
N VAL A 139 6.73 -9.79 20.92
CA VAL A 139 6.88 -11.24 21.04
C VAL A 139 7.78 -11.75 19.92
N LYS A 140 8.97 -12.27 20.28
CA LYS A 140 10.02 -12.70 19.33
C LYS A 140 9.55 -13.64 18.22
N ASN A 141 8.58 -14.52 18.49
CA ASN A 141 8.11 -15.52 17.52
C ASN A 141 6.89 -15.06 16.70
N SER A 142 6.51 -13.77 16.78
CA SER A 142 5.36 -13.24 16.05
C SER A 142 5.47 -13.47 14.54
N ALA A 143 6.64 -13.19 13.96
CA ALA A 143 6.85 -13.35 12.52
C ALA A 143 6.72 -14.79 12.06
N LEU A 144 7.40 -15.73 12.74
CA LEU A 144 7.32 -17.16 12.43
C LEU A 144 5.90 -17.71 12.51
N PHE A 145 5.11 -17.26 13.49
CA PHE A 145 3.72 -17.67 13.62
C PHE A 145 2.89 -17.19 12.43
N VAL A 146 3.03 -15.92 12.03
CA VAL A 146 2.32 -15.33 10.89
C VAL A 146 2.76 -15.97 9.57
N GLU A 147 4.06 -16.21 9.38
CA GLU A 147 4.61 -16.89 8.20
C GLU A 147 3.98 -18.26 8.01
N LYS A 148 3.97 -19.08 9.06
CA LYS A 148 3.37 -20.42 9.03
C LYS A 148 1.87 -20.37 8.76
N ALA A 149 1.20 -19.32 9.23
CA ALA A 149 -0.25 -19.18 9.11
C ALA A 149 -0.72 -18.52 7.82
N CYS A 150 0.17 -17.91 7.01
CA CYS A 150 -0.26 -17.09 5.86
C CYS A 150 0.45 -17.40 4.55
N ILE A 151 1.72 -17.83 4.57
CA ILE A 151 2.48 -18.07 3.34
C ILE A 151 1.83 -19.17 2.49
N GLY A 152 1.72 -18.92 1.18
CA GLY A 152 1.14 -19.82 0.19
C GLY A 152 -0.39 -19.76 0.09
N MET A 153 -1.06 -18.92 0.89
CA MET A 153 -2.51 -18.75 0.82
C MET A 153 -2.89 -17.43 0.16
N GLU A 154 -4.02 -17.41 -0.56
CA GLU A 154 -4.61 -16.18 -1.11
C GLU A 154 -5.17 -15.26 -0.03
N SER A 155 -5.64 -15.85 1.08
CA SER A 155 -6.12 -15.14 2.25
C SER A 155 -5.80 -15.90 3.54
N CYS A 156 -5.51 -15.18 4.62
CA CYS A 156 -5.34 -15.77 5.95
C CYS A 156 -6.03 -14.92 7.02
N SER A 157 -6.52 -15.59 8.06
CA SER A 157 -7.15 -14.96 9.23
C SER A 157 -6.43 -15.40 10.49
N ILE A 158 -6.05 -14.45 11.33
CA ILE A 158 -5.28 -14.66 12.55
C ILE A 158 -6.08 -14.15 13.74
N ASP A 159 -6.29 -15.01 14.73
CA ASP A 159 -6.85 -14.60 16.02
C ASP A 159 -5.77 -13.91 16.87
N VAL A 160 -5.94 -12.61 17.09
CA VAL A 160 -4.99 -11.77 17.82
C VAL A 160 -5.26 -11.88 19.31
N SER A 161 -4.60 -12.85 19.95
CA SER A 161 -4.65 -13.05 21.39
C SER A 161 -3.28 -13.40 21.96
N ALA A 162 -3.03 -13.00 23.21
CA ALA A 162 -1.82 -13.37 23.95
C ALA A 162 -1.56 -14.89 23.91
N LYS A 163 -2.64 -15.69 24.02
CA LYS A 163 -2.62 -17.14 23.94
C LYS A 163 -2.13 -17.65 22.57
N SER A 164 -2.60 -17.07 21.47
CA SER A 164 -2.14 -17.44 20.11
C SER A 164 -0.64 -17.22 19.93
N PHE A 165 -0.09 -16.18 20.57
CA PHE A 165 1.34 -15.82 20.50
C PHE A 165 2.19 -16.42 21.62
N GLY A 166 1.66 -17.38 22.39
CA GLY A 166 2.42 -18.13 23.41
C GLY A 166 2.72 -17.34 24.69
N LEU A 167 2.11 -16.17 24.87
CA LEU A 167 2.02 -15.53 26.17
C LEU A 167 0.91 -16.24 26.95
N GLY A 168 1.11 -16.49 28.25
CA GLY A 168 0.13 -17.20 29.09
C GLY A 168 -1.20 -16.45 29.26
N ASN A 169 -1.87 -16.59 30.41
CA ASN A 169 -3.12 -15.86 30.69
C ASN A 169 -2.97 -14.32 30.84
N ALA A 170 -1.87 -13.73 30.39
CA ALA A 170 -1.63 -12.31 30.45
C ALA A 170 -2.39 -11.62 29.30
N THR A 171 -3.54 -11.02 29.60
CA THR A 171 -4.21 -10.10 28.68
C THR A 171 -3.50 -8.75 28.74
N ASN A 172 -2.83 -8.36 27.66
CA ASN A 172 -2.37 -6.99 27.52
C ASN A 172 -3.34 -6.25 26.58
N LEU A 173 -4.30 -5.53 27.16
CA LEU A 173 -5.35 -4.81 26.41
C LEU A 173 -4.80 -3.75 25.43
N SER A 174 -3.53 -3.38 25.58
CA SER A 174 -2.85 -2.42 24.70
C SER A 174 -2.03 -3.10 23.60
N ALA A 175 -2.03 -4.43 23.53
CA ALA A 175 -1.30 -5.16 22.50
C ALA A 175 -2.00 -5.05 21.14
N ARG A 176 -1.20 -5.00 20.07
CA ARG A 176 -1.67 -5.08 18.70
C ARG A 176 -0.73 -5.95 17.87
N LEU A 177 -1.30 -6.66 16.90
CA LEU A 177 -0.58 -7.31 15.83
C LEU A 177 -0.51 -6.34 14.65
N ALA A 178 0.68 -6.11 14.10
CA ALA A 178 0.86 -5.46 12.80
C ALA A 178 1.61 -6.40 11.86
N VAL A 179 1.08 -6.59 10.66
CA VAL A 179 1.64 -7.45 9.62
C VAL A 179 1.79 -6.68 8.32
N GLN A 180 2.90 -6.91 7.64
CA GLN A 180 3.19 -6.50 6.27
C GLN A 180 3.65 -7.73 5.49
N ALA A 181 3.01 -8.00 4.37
CA ALA A 181 3.26 -9.19 3.57
C ALA A 181 3.38 -8.84 2.09
N LEU A 182 4.17 -9.61 1.35
CA LEU A 182 4.26 -9.57 -0.09
C LEU A 182 3.30 -10.59 -0.71
N CYS A 183 2.57 -10.19 -1.75
CA CYS A 183 1.79 -11.07 -2.61
C CYS A 183 2.55 -11.28 -3.92
N ALA A 184 2.62 -12.53 -4.38
CA ALA A 184 3.19 -12.88 -5.67
C ALA A 184 2.35 -13.95 -6.36
N GLN A 185 2.59 -14.13 -7.66
CA GLN A 185 2.03 -15.26 -8.40
C GLN A 185 2.75 -16.52 -7.92
N ASN A 186 1.98 -17.57 -7.67
CA ASN A 186 2.48 -18.87 -7.26
C ASN A 186 3.33 -19.51 -8.37
#